data_AF-A0A6A4I8N5-F1
#
_entry.id   AF-A0A6A4I8N5-F1
#
_cell.length_a   1.000
_cell.length_b   1.000
_cell.length_c   1.000
_cell.angle_alpha   90.00
_cell.angle_beta   90.00
_cell.angle_gamma   90.00
#
_symmetry.space_group_name_H-M   'P 1'
#
loop_
_entity.id
_entity.type
_entity.pdbx_description
1 polymer ?
#
loop_
_entity_poly.entity_id
_entity_poly.type
_entity_poly.pdbx_seq_one_letter_code
_entity_poly.pdbx_strand_id
1 'polypeptide(L)'
;MSPLLSGLLGVTSLTVALEGGTVLSEGRLLTTSHLCSNSTGNTKASRALAKIEHPILSVLPDGCRHLSLTIRDITKLDEFKPMIDIMKATIRHFSHCDLATKKLEAIRKEENITQGLVTIGKTWFAIQCCHGT
;
A
#
# COMPACT_ATOMS: atom_id res chain seq x y z
N MET A 1 42.00 1.75 -0.02
CA MET A 1 42.23 0.34 -0.43
C MET A 1 40.98 -0.44 -0.08
N SER A 2 40.26 -0.88 -1.11
CA SER A 2 39.16 -1.84 -1.04
C SER A 2 39.66 -3.20 -0.50
N PRO A 3 38.76 -4.09 -0.10
CA PRO A 3 38.39 -5.11 -1.08
C PRO A 3 36.88 -5.35 -1.23
N LEU A 4 36.57 -5.84 -2.41
CA LEU A 4 35.29 -6.29 -2.95
C LEU A 4 34.81 -7.60 -2.30
N LEU A 5 33.52 -7.71 -2.05
CA LEU A 5 32.81 -8.99 -2.14
C LEU A 5 31.45 -8.74 -2.79
N SER A 6 31.40 -9.03 -4.09
CA SER A 6 30.20 -9.09 -4.92
C SER A 6 29.45 -10.40 -4.65
N GLY A 7 28.16 -10.28 -4.32
CA GLY A 7 27.23 -11.41 -4.24
C GLY A 7 25.83 -10.94 -4.64
N LEU A 8 25.42 -11.31 -5.85
CA LEU A 8 24.09 -11.06 -6.40
C LEU A 8 22.97 -11.53 -5.44
N LEU A 9 21.95 -10.70 -5.24
CA LEU A 9 20.53 -11.05 -5.38
C LEU A 9 19.70 -9.76 -5.34
N GLY A 10 18.80 -9.63 -6.31
CA GLY A 10 18.11 -8.38 -6.68
C GLY A 10 17.44 -7.66 -5.51
N VAL A 11 17.90 -6.44 -5.25
CA VAL A 11 17.28 -5.52 -4.31
C VAL A 11 16.07 -4.90 -5.00
N THR A 12 14.89 -5.51 -4.82
CA THR A 12 13.63 -4.78 -4.96
C THR A 12 13.68 -3.62 -3.98
N SER A 13 13.65 -2.39 -4.49
CA SER A 13 13.64 -1.13 -3.76
C SER A 13 12.86 -1.24 -2.44
N LEU A 14 13.60 -1.32 -1.32
CA LEU A 14 13.04 -1.31 0.02
C LEU A 14 13.04 0.16 0.46
N THR A 15 11.95 0.88 0.19
CA THR A 15 11.76 2.22 0.72
C THR A 15 11.51 2.12 2.22
N VAL A 16 12.55 2.31 3.03
CA VAL A 16 12.45 2.42 4.49
C VAL A 16 12.25 3.89 4.81
N ALA A 17 11.07 4.25 5.30
CA ALA A 17 10.84 5.57 5.88
C ALA A 17 11.47 5.58 7.29
N LEU A 18 12.56 6.33 7.45
CA LEU A 18 13.16 6.63 8.75
C LEU A 18 12.63 7.98 9.20
N GLU A 19 11.66 7.99 10.11
CA GLU A 19 11.34 9.19 10.86
C GLU A 19 12.16 9.17 12.16
N GLY A 20 12.92 10.24 12.41
CA GLY A 20 13.71 10.42 13.61
C GLY A 20 12.99 11.35 14.58
N GLY A 21 12.81 10.88 15.82
CA GLY A 21 12.36 11.69 16.95
C GLY A 21 13.46 11.86 17.99
N THR A 22 13.34 12.86 18.86
CA THR A 22 14.23 13.04 20.02
C THR A 22 13.46 12.74 21.30
N VAL A 23 14.01 11.87 22.15
CA VAL A 23 13.41 11.50 23.43
C VAL A 23 14.43 11.78 24.54
N LEU A 24 13.97 12.45 25.60
CA LEU A 24 14.79 12.85 26.74
C LEU A 24 14.65 11.77 27.82
N SER A 25 15.69 10.97 28.04
CA SER A 25 15.77 10.01 29.14
C SER A 25 17.05 10.26 29.95
N GLU A 26 16.94 10.38 31.27
CA GLU A 26 18.07 10.59 32.19
C GLU A 26 19.00 11.76 31.80
N GLY A 27 18.43 12.87 31.32
CA GLY A 27 19.20 14.08 30.97
C GLY A 27 20.07 13.96 29.71
N ARG A 28 19.93 12.89 28.92
CA ARG A 28 20.62 12.71 27.63
C ARG A 28 19.61 12.76 26.47
N LEU A 29 19.92 13.55 25.45
CA LEU A 29 19.15 13.60 24.22
C LEU A 29 19.43 12.32 23.42
N LEU A 30 18.49 11.39 23.37
CA LEU A 30 18.61 10.19 22.54
C LEU A 30 17.81 10.39 21.26
N THR A 31 18.48 10.30 20.12
CA THR A 31 17.83 10.23 18.82
C THR A 31 17.21 8.85 18.67
N THR A 32 15.89 8.77 18.64
CA THR A 32 15.17 7.52 18.38
C THR A 32 14.81 7.45 16.92
N SER A 33 15.23 6.38 16.26
CA SER A 33 14.86 6.10 14.88
C SER A 33 13.73 5.07 14.86
N HIS A 34 12.72 5.32 14.03
CA HIS A 34 11.55 4.45 13.91
C HIS A 34 11.60 3.65 12.61
N LEU A 35 11.21 2.37 12.68
CA LEU A 35 11.07 1.50 11.51
C LEU A 35 9.59 1.18 11.27
N CYS A 36 9.05 1.71 10.17
CA CYS A 36 7.74 1.35 9.65
C CYS A 36 7.90 0.65 8.29
N SER A 37 7.42 -0.58 8.18
CA SER A 37 7.45 -1.36 6.94
C SER A 37 6.23 -2.27 6.88
N ASN A 38 5.80 -2.63 5.66
CA ASN A 38 4.64 -3.47 5.47
C ASN A 38 4.76 -4.78 6.26
N SER A 39 3.65 -5.36 6.71
CA SER A 39 3.68 -6.55 7.58
C SER A 39 3.83 -7.89 6.83
N THR A 40 4.65 -7.93 5.78
CA THR A 40 4.94 -9.14 4.99
C THR A 40 5.90 -10.06 5.75
N GLY A 41 5.93 -11.36 5.44
CA GLY A 41 6.75 -12.33 6.18
C GLY A 41 8.23 -11.95 6.23
N ASN A 42 8.79 -11.54 5.09
CA ASN A 42 10.17 -11.08 4.97
C ASN A 42 10.45 -9.82 5.81
N THR A 43 9.60 -8.80 5.71
CA THR A 43 9.77 -7.52 6.41
C THR A 43 9.51 -7.63 7.92
N LYS A 44 8.66 -8.56 8.38
CA LYS A 44 8.52 -8.89 9.80
C LYS A 44 9.81 -9.50 10.36
N ALA A 45 10.39 -10.47 9.66
CA ALA A 45 11.65 -11.11 10.08
C ALA A 45 12.80 -10.10 10.11
N SER A 46 12.96 -9.28 9.06
CA SER A 46 13.98 -8.24 9.01
C SER A 46 13.81 -7.20 10.12
N ARG A 47 12.59 -6.80 10.48
CA ARG A 47 12.35 -5.88 11.61
C ARG A 47 12.69 -6.50 12.97
N ALA A 48 12.44 -7.80 13.14
CA ALA A 48 12.83 -8.52 14.35
C ALA A 48 14.36 -8.58 14.49
N LEU A 49 15.07 -8.88 13.40
CA LEU A 49 16.54 -8.87 13.37
C LEU A 49 17.11 -7.47 13.61
N ALA A 50 16.56 -6.43 12.96
CA ALA A 50 16.99 -5.05 13.14
C ALA A 50 16.80 -4.55 14.59
N LYS A 51 15.76 -4.99 15.29
CA LYS A 51 15.55 -4.67 16.70
C LYS A 51 16.57 -5.35 17.62
N ILE A 52 17.01 -6.56 17.27
CA ILE A 52 18.06 -7.28 18.00
C ILE A 52 19.41 -6.57 17.80
N GLU A 53 19.72 -6.18 16.56
CA GLU A 53 20.97 -5.49 16.20
C GLU A 53 21.02 -4.06 16.74
N HIS A 54 19.88 -3.37 16.78
CA HIS A 54 19.77 -1.99 17.22
C HIS A 54 18.59 -1.80 18.20
N PRO A 55 18.81 -1.97 19.52
CA PRO A 55 17.76 -1.83 20.53
C PRO A 55 17.13 -0.44 20.63
N ILE A 56 17.81 0.59 20.10
CA ILE A 56 17.33 1.98 20.03
C ILE A 56 16.21 2.12 18.98
N LEU A 57 16.09 1.16 18.05
CA LEU A 57 15.05 1.17 17.02
C LEU A 57 13.68 0.78 17.59
N SER A 58 12.74 1.69 17.43
CA SER A 58 11.33 1.42 17.72
C SER A 58 10.64 0.88 16.47
N VAL A 59 10.17 -0.36 16.54
CA VAL A 59 9.45 -1.03 15.45
C VAL A 59 7.96 -0.72 15.56
N LEU A 60 7.41 -0.03 14.55
CA LEU A 60 5.99 0.31 14.49
C LEU A 60 5.24 -0.60 13.51
N PRO A 61 4.01 -1.02 13.83
CA PRO A 61 3.15 -1.74 12.88
C PRO A 61 2.70 -0.80 11.75
N ASP A 62 2.58 -1.35 10.54
CA ASP A 62 2.13 -0.59 9.37
C ASP A 62 0.61 -0.39 9.40
N GLY A 63 0.19 0.81 9.80
CA GLY A 63 -1.22 1.21 9.86
C GLY A 63 -1.92 1.16 8.50
N CYS A 64 -1.23 1.50 7.41
CA CYS A 64 -1.82 1.51 6.06
C CYS A 64 -2.25 0.11 5.63
N ARG A 65 -1.44 -0.91 5.95
CA ARG A 65 -1.81 -2.30 5.71
C ARG A 65 -2.94 -2.79 6.61
N HIS A 66 -2.98 -2.35 7.87
CA HIS A 66 -4.10 -2.72 8.74
C HIS A 66 -5.41 -2.13 8.22
N LEU A 67 -5.42 -0.86 7.81
CA LEU A 67 -6.58 -0.22 7.19
C LEU A 67 -7.02 -0.94 5.91
N SER A 68 -6.07 -1.33 5.04
CA SER A 68 -6.41 -2.02 3.80
C SER A 68 -6.99 -3.42 4.01
N LEU A 69 -6.56 -4.12 5.07
CA LEU A 69 -7.17 -5.38 5.50
C LEU A 69 -8.57 -5.18 6.07
N THR A 70 -8.78 -4.15 6.91
CA THR A 70 -10.10 -3.83 7.45
C THR A 70 -11.09 -3.49 6.34
N ILE A 71 -10.71 -2.68 5.36
CA ILE A 71 -11.55 -2.36 4.19
C ILE A 71 -11.88 -3.64 3.40
N ARG A 72 -10.90 -4.55 3.24
CA ARG A 72 -11.14 -5.84 2.59
C ARG A 72 -12.17 -6.68 3.34
N ASP A 73 -12.15 -6.68 4.66
CA ASP A 73 -13.09 -7.48 5.44
C ASP A 73 -14.49 -6.85 5.45
N ILE A 74 -14.60 -5.52 5.51
CA ILE A 74 -15.88 -4.80 5.35
C ILE A 74 -16.50 -5.10 3.98
N THR A 75 -15.70 -5.12 2.93
CA THR A 75 -16.20 -5.33 1.55
C THR A 75 -16.59 -6.78 1.26
N LYS A 76 -16.34 -7.72 2.17
CA LYS A 76 -16.84 -9.11 2.10
C LYS A 76 -18.23 -9.28 2.70
N LEU A 77 -18.74 -8.30 3.44
CA LEU A 77 -20.09 -8.34 4.00
C LEU A 77 -21.12 -8.42 2.87
N ASP A 78 -22.17 -9.21 3.07
CA ASP A 78 -23.16 -9.54 2.04
C ASP A 78 -23.92 -8.32 1.54
N GLU A 79 -24.08 -7.31 2.38
CA GLU A 79 -24.77 -6.05 2.09
C GLU A 79 -24.05 -5.24 1.00
N PHE A 80 -22.71 -5.34 0.90
CA PHE A 80 -21.93 -4.60 -0.08
C PHE A 80 -21.75 -5.36 -1.40
N LYS A 81 -22.00 -6.68 -1.43
CA LYS A 81 -21.88 -7.50 -2.64
C LYS A 81 -22.64 -6.95 -3.85
N PRO A 82 -23.95 -6.60 -3.77
CA PRO A 82 -24.68 -6.14 -4.95
C PRO A 82 -24.10 -4.84 -5.53
N MET A 83 -23.67 -3.92 -4.66
CA MET A 83 -23.03 -2.67 -5.08
C MET A 83 -21.68 -2.93 -5.77
N ILE A 84 -20.85 -3.80 -5.18
CA ILE A 84 -19.55 -4.18 -5.72
C ILE A 84 -19.69 -4.85 -7.09
N ASP A 85 -20.71 -5.71 -7.26
CA ASP A 85 -20.94 -6.42 -8.52
C ASP A 85 -21.40 -5.50 -9.64
N ILE A 86 -22.30 -4.55 -9.35
CA ILE A 86 -22.72 -3.52 -10.32
C ILE A 86 -21.52 -2.66 -10.75
N MET A 87 -20.68 -2.25 -9.80
CA MET A 87 -19.48 -1.48 -10.09
C MET A 87 -18.51 -2.27 -10.97
N LYS A 88 -18.25 -3.55 -10.67
CA LYS A 88 -17.41 -4.44 -11.49
C LYS A 88 -17.98 -4.63 -12.89
N ALA A 89 -19.30 -4.84 -13.01
CA ALA A 89 -19.97 -4.99 -14.30
C ALA A 89 -19.84 -3.72 -15.16
N THR A 90 -19.98 -2.55 -14.53
CA THR A 90 -19.82 -1.25 -15.19
C THR A 90 -18.41 -1.07 -15.72
N ILE A 91 -17.40 -1.29 -14.86
CA ILE A 91 -15.99 -1.20 -15.26
C ILE A 91 -15.69 -2.19 -16.38
N ARG A 92 -16.19 -3.42 -16.29
CA ARG A 92 -16.03 -4.44 -17.33
C ARG A 92 -16.63 -3.99 -18.66
N HIS A 93 -17.84 -3.43 -18.66
CA HIS A 93 -18.49 -2.93 -19.88
C HIS A 93 -17.64 -1.87 -20.59
N PHE A 94 -17.18 -0.86 -19.86
CA PHE A 94 -16.32 0.19 -20.42
C PHE A 94 -14.93 -0.32 -20.80
N SER A 95 -14.39 -1.33 -20.11
CA SER A 95 -13.10 -1.93 -20.48
C SER A 95 -13.13 -2.71 -21.81
N HIS A 96 -14.31 -3.17 -22.25
CA HIS A 96 -14.47 -3.94 -23.48
C HIS A 96 -15.08 -3.14 -24.65
N CYS A 97 -15.61 -1.94 -24.39
CA CYS A 97 -16.31 -1.16 -25.40
C CYS A 97 -15.65 0.21 -25.61
N ASP A 98 -14.80 0.30 -26.64
CA ASP A 98 -14.10 1.55 -27.00
C ASP A 98 -15.07 2.69 -27.33
N LEU A 99 -16.21 2.35 -27.95
CA LEU A 99 -17.23 3.35 -28.30
C LEU A 99 -17.87 3.96 -27.05
N ALA A 100 -18.17 3.13 -26.04
CA ALA A 100 -18.71 3.61 -24.77
C ALA A 100 -17.70 4.48 -24.02
N THR A 101 -16.42 4.08 -24.02
CA THR A 101 -15.34 4.85 -23.38
C THR A 101 -15.11 6.21 -24.03
N LYS A 102 -15.11 6.28 -25.37
CA LYS A 102 -15.01 7.56 -26.09
C LYS A 102 -16.19 8.49 -25.82
N LYS A 103 -17.41 7.96 -25.73
CA LYS A 103 -18.60 8.75 -25.34
C LYS A 103 -18.47 9.27 -23.92
N LEU A 104 -18.01 8.43 -22.98
CA LEU A 104 -17.80 8.82 -21.59
C LEU A 104 -16.73 9.92 -21.47
N GLU A 105 -15.64 9.83 -22.24
CA GLU A 105 -14.60 10.86 -22.29
C GLU A 105 -15.09 12.19 -22.87
N ALA A 106 -15.96 12.16 -23.89
CA ALA A 106 -16.55 13.37 -24.46
C ALA A 106 -17.43 14.10 -23.43
N ILE A 107 -18.34 13.37 -22.77
CA ILE A 107 -19.21 13.92 -21.72
C ILE A 107 -18.38 14.43 -20.54
N ARG A 108 -17.33 13.70 -20.14
CA ARG A 108 -16.43 14.13 -19.06
C ARG A 108 -15.76 15.48 -19.33
N LYS A 109 -15.36 15.72 -20.59
CA LYS A 109 -14.77 17.01 -21.00
C LYS A 109 -15.80 18.14 -21.00
N GLU A 110 -17.03 17.84 -21.40
CA GLU A 110 -18.15 18.79 -21.36
C GLU A 110 -18.48 19.21 -19.92
N GLU A 111 -18.52 18.25 -19.00
CA GLU A 111 -18.84 18.45 -17.58
C GLU A 111 -17.64 18.91 -16.72
N ASN A 112 -16.47 19.17 -17.32
CA ASN A 112 -15.23 19.56 -16.63
C ASN A 112 -14.79 18.61 -15.50
N ILE A 113 -15.07 17.31 -15.64
CA ILE A 113 -14.71 16.31 -14.62
C ILE A 113 -13.25 15.87 -14.83
N THR A 114 -12.40 16.11 -13.83
CA THR A 114 -10.95 15.88 -13.93
C THR A 114 -10.52 14.42 -13.81
N GLN A 115 -11.35 13.51 -13.30
CA GLN A 115 -11.03 12.08 -13.15
C GLN A 115 -11.98 11.19 -13.96
N GLY A 116 -11.43 10.13 -14.56
CA GLY A 116 -12.19 9.19 -15.38
C GLY A 116 -12.50 7.92 -14.64
N LEU A 117 -13.13 6.97 -15.34
CA LEU A 117 -13.29 5.62 -14.80
C LEU A 117 -11.90 4.99 -14.63
N VAL A 118 -11.50 4.77 -13.38
CA VAL A 118 -10.23 4.12 -13.05
C VAL A 118 -10.48 2.63 -12.92
N THR A 119 -9.76 1.83 -13.71
CA THR A 119 -9.78 0.38 -13.55
C THR A 119 -9.31 0.01 -12.14
N ILE A 120 -9.99 -0.94 -11.52
CA ILE A 120 -9.56 -1.47 -10.23
C ILE A 120 -8.26 -2.26 -10.44
N GLY A 121 -7.13 -1.60 -10.20
CA GLY A 121 -5.80 -2.21 -10.26
C GLY A 121 -5.40 -2.86 -8.94
N LYS A 122 -4.19 -3.44 -8.90
CA LYS A 122 -3.54 -3.93 -7.67
C LYS A 122 -3.01 -2.79 -6.78
N THR A 123 -3.77 -1.71 -6.59
CA THR A 123 -3.35 -0.62 -5.70
C THR A 123 -3.62 -1.01 -4.25
N TRP A 124 -2.54 -1.39 -3.57
CA TRP A 124 -2.47 -2.19 -2.33
C TRP A 124 -3.08 -1.60 -1.05
N PHE A 125 -3.69 -0.41 -1.08
CA PHE A 125 -4.06 0.27 0.17
C PHE A 125 -5.52 0.65 0.36
N ALA A 126 -6.38 0.58 -0.67
CA ALA A 126 -7.82 0.83 -0.48
C ALA A 126 -8.73 0.12 -1.49
N ILE A 127 -8.19 -0.42 -2.58
CA ILE A 127 -8.98 -0.94 -3.71
C ILE A 127 -8.84 -2.47 -3.81
N GLN A 128 -8.75 -3.17 -2.68
CA GLN A 128 -8.75 -4.64 -2.68
C GLN A 128 -10.16 -5.23 -2.50
N CYS A 129 -11.14 -4.69 -3.23
CA CYS A 129 -12.48 -5.29 -3.35
C CYS A 129 -12.57 -6.33 -4.50
N CYS A 130 -11.46 -6.59 -5.21
CA CYS A 130 -11.47 -7.29 -6.51
C CYS A 130 -10.57 -8.52 -6.60
N HIS A 131 -10.27 -9.20 -5.49
CA HIS A 131 -9.73 -10.56 -5.55
C HIS A 131 -10.61 -11.50 -4.74
N GLY A 132 -11.52 -12.14 -5.45
CA GLY A 132 -12.36 -13.24 -5.01
C GLY A 132 -12.91 -13.91 -6.26
N THR A 133 -12.26 -15.00 -6.67
CA THR A 133 -12.97 -16.15 -7.25
C THR A 133 -13.75 -16.83 -6.15
#